data_AF-A0A1V5C0K4-F1
#
_entry.id   AF-A0A1V5C0K4-F1
#
_cell.length_a   1.000
_cell.length_b   1.000
_cell.length_c   1.000
_cell.angle_alpha   90.00
_cell.angle_beta   90.00
_cell.angle_gamma   90.00
#
_symmetry.space_group_name_H-M   'P 1'
#
loop_
_entity.id
_entity.type
_entity.pdbx_description
1 polymer ?
#
loop_
_entity_poly.entity_id
_entity_poly.type
_entity_poly.pdbx_seq_one_letter_code
_entity_poly.pdbx_strand_id
1 'polypeptide(L)'
;MKKRLLTVAVMALMLVMSFAMTASAGPVADTLGALGPGPHSVGVDLYHATLDQLSMGDPAIDSPASVTVASGVATMTLGVSPMTFGEYTGYLEKLEYYDGGVYTDEDVVVVDYDLDEVPDAFIFPITDETAITTGGGAVIGAWQKVQVTVKVEGSSMPVSQARLKIMF
;
A
#
# COMPACT_ATOMS: atom_id res chain seq x y z
N MET A 1 9.25 22.42 -2.31
CA MET A 1 9.42 20.98 -1.99
C MET A 1 9.08 20.63 -0.53
N LYS A 2 9.50 21.38 0.50
CA LYS A 2 9.20 21.07 1.93
C LYS A 2 7.74 21.22 2.39
N LYS A 3 6.90 21.98 1.68
CA LYS A 3 5.50 22.23 2.06
C LYS A 3 4.57 21.05 1.72
N ARG A 4 4.81 20.36 0.59
CA ARG A 4 4.04 19.17 0.19
C ARG A 4 4.23 18.03 1.19
N LEU A 5 5.49 17.71 1.55
CA LEU A 5 5.82 16.64 2.49
C LEU A 5 5.17 16.81 3.88
N LEU A 6 5.08 18.04 4.40
CA LEU A 6 4.47 18.31 5.69
C LEU A 6 2.94 18.15 5.65
N THR A 7 2.30 18.58 4.57
CA THR A 7 0.85 18.40 4.38
C THR A 7 0.49 16.93 4.20
N VAL A 8 1.31 16.16 3.48
CA VAL A 8 1.12 14.71 3.30
C VAL A 8 1.25 13.96 4.61
N ALA A 9 2.31 14.23 5.39
CA ALA A 9 2.51 13.57 6.68
C ALA A 9 1.40 13.93 7.69
N VAL A 10 0.90 15.17 7.68
CA VAL A 10 -0.20 15.60 8.55
C VAL A 10 -1.55 15.03 8.08
N MET A 11 -1.80 14.95 6.77
CA MET A 11 -3.00 14.29 6.21
C MET A 11 -2.96 12.80 6.54
N ALA A 12 -1.88 12.09 6.26
CA ALA A 12 -1.71 10.68 6.61
C ALA A 12 -1.90 10.44 8.12
N LEU A 13 -1.33 11.29 8.98
CA LEU A 13 -1.52 11.18 10.43
C LEU A 13 -2.96 11.45 10.89
N MET A 14 -3.66 12.44 10.29
CA MET A 14 -5.07 12.71 10.59
C MET A 14 -6.00 11.60 10.07
N LEU A 15 -5.64 10.97 8.95
CA LEU A 15 -6.41 9.91 8.32
C LEU A 15 -6.33 8.58 9.07
N VAL A 16 -5.16 8.27 9.64
CA VAL A 16 -4.92 7.08 10.48
C VAL A 16 -5.84 7.07 11.72
N MET A 17 -6.28 8.24 12.22
CA MET A 17 -7.24 8.33 13.33
C MET A 17 -8.68 7.92 12.96
N SER A 18 -9.02 7.87 11.67
CA SER A 18 -10.35 7.49 11.16
C SER A 18 -10.49 6.03 10.75
N PHE A 19 -9.40 5.24 10.76
CA PHE A 19 -9.46 3.77 10.64
C PHE A 19 -10.10 3.19 11.92
N ALA A 20 -11.42 3.22 11.99
CA ALA A 20 -12.18 2.66 13.09
C ALA A 20 -12.18 1.13 13.03
N MET A 21 -11.28 0.50 13.79
CA MET A 21 -11.39 -0.87 14.34
C MET A 21 -11.89 -2.01 13.43
N THR A 22 -11.50 -2.05 12.15
CA THR A 22 -11.38 -3.34 11.43
C THR A 22 -9.94 -3.63 10.96
N ALA A 23 -9.02 -2.70 11.19
CA ALA A 23 -7.62 -2.80 10.83
C ALA A 23 -6.79 -3.34 12.02
N SER A 24 -6.33 -4.58 11.89
CA SER A 24 -5.18 -5.18 12.58
C SER A 24 -5.20 -5.26 14.11
N ALA A 25 -6.35 -5.44 14.78
CA ALA A 25 -6.34 -5.75 16.22
C ALA A 25 -5.93 -7.21 16.52
N GLY A 26 -4.84 -7.67 15.91
CA GLY A 26 -4.43 -9.06 15.89
C GLY A 26 -2.91 -9.27 15.76
N PRO A 27 -2.47 -10.53 15.56
CA PRO A 27 -1.08 -10.94 15.71
C PRO A 27 -0.11 -10.18 14.80
N VAL A 28 -0.56 -9.72 13.63
CA VAL A 28 0.28 -8.98 12.70
C VAL A 28 0.63 -7.61 13.24
N ALA A 29 -0.32 -6.90 13.83
CA ALA A 29 -0.02 -5.59 14.40
C ALA A 29 0.79 -5.68 15.68
N ASP A 30 0.63 -6.72 16.49
CA ASP A 30 1.52 -6.97 17.62
C ASP A 30 2.95 -7.20 17.13
N THR A 31 3.11 -7.98 16.06
CA THR A 31 4.41 -8.26 15.45
C THR A 31 5.03 -6.99 14.84
N LEU A 32 4.25 -6.19 14.10
CA LEU A 32 4.69 -4.89 13.58
C LEU A 32 4.86 -3.83 14.68
N GLY A 33 4.20 -4.00 15.82
CA GLY A 33 4.38 -3.19 17.02
C GLY A 33 5.81 -3.24 17.55
N ALA A 34 6.58 -4.29 17.22
CA ALA A 34 8.01 -4.38 17.50
C ALA A 34 8.83 -3.30 16.76
N LEU A 35 8.31 -2.71 15.68
CA LEU A 35 8.93 -1.56 15.01
C LEU A 35 8.84 -0.28 15.86
N GLY A 36 7.92 -0.24 16.82
CA GLY A 36 7.61 0.94 17.61
C GLY A 36 6.64 1.89 16.89
N PRO A 37 6.05 2.85 17.63
CA PRO A 37 5.07 3.77 17.08
C PRO A 37 5.73 4.79 16.14
N GLY A 38 5.01 5.19 15.09
CA GLY A 38 5.44 6.19 14.11
C GLY A 38 5.61 5.62 12.70
N PRO A 39 6.04 6.48 11.75
CA PRO A 39 6.29 6.08 10.38
C PRO A 39 7.65 5.40 10.22
N HIS A 40 7.66 4.33 9.43
CA HIS A 40 8.83 3.54 9.06
C HIS A 40 8.95 3.53 7.53
N SER A 41 10.13 3.82 7.00
CA SER A 41 10.41 3.73 5.57
C SER A 41 10.68 2.28 5.21
N VAL A 42 9.96 1.75 4.22
CA VAL A 42 10.06 0.34 3.82
C VAL A 42 10.30 0.23 2.32
N GLY A 43 11.08 -0.76 1.91
CA GLY A 43 11.15 -1.13 0.50
C GLY A 43 9.85 -1.82 0.09
N VAL A 44 9.38 -1.54 -1.12
CA VAL A 44 8.20 -2.21 -1.69
C VAL A 44 8.43 -2.63 -3.13
N ASP A 45 7.87 -3.78 -3.48
CA ASP A 45 7.78 -4.30 -4.84
C ASP A 45 6.39 -4.94 -5.03
N LEU A 46 5.81 -4.84 -6.23
CA LEU A 46 4.56 -5.50 -6.59
C LEU A 46 4.85 -6.77 -7.39
N TYR A 47 4.45 -7.91 -6.86
CA TYR A 47 4.64 -9.22 -7.50
C TYR A 47 3.34 -9.78 -8.07
N HIS A 48 3.48 -10.67 -9.04
CA HIS A 48 2.36 -11.48 -9.52
C HIS A 48 1.72 -12.29 -8.37
N ALA A 49 0.40 -12.52 -8.45
CA ALA A 49 -0.38 -13.19 -7.40
C ALA A 49 0.20 -14.55 -6.98
N THR A 50 0.71 -15.33 -7.94
CA THR A 50 1.15 -16.72 -7.73
C THR A 50 2.58 -17.00 -8.20
N LEU A 51 3.17 -16.09 -8.98
CA LEU A 51 4.50 -16.29 -9.56
C LEU A 51 5.50 -15.42 -8.79
N ASP A 52 6.70 -15.94 -8.59
CA ASP A 52 7.80 -15.20 -7.98
C ASP A 52 8.49 -14.30 -9.02
N GLN A 53 7.72 -13.37 -9.57
CA GLN A 53 8.14 -12.38 -10.54
C GLN A 53 7.38 -11.07 -10.31
N LEU A 54 8.01 -9.95 -10.70
CA LEU A 54 7.37 -8.64 -10.65
C LEU A 54 6.08 -8.63 -11.49
N SER A 55 5.08 -7.92 -10.99
CA SER A 55 3.83 -7.64 -11.67
C SER A 55 4.08 -6.65 -12.81
N MET A 56 3.23 -6.68 -13.84
CA MET A 56 3.26 -5.63 -14.86
C MET A 56 3.03 -4.23 -14.26
N GLY A 57 2.29 -4.14 -13.14
CA GLY A 57 2.03 -2.87 -12.45
C GLY A 57 3.13 -2.42 -11.49
N ASP A 58 4.20 -3.20 -11.32
CA ASP A 58 5.33 -2.84 -10.45
C ASP A 58 5.96 -1.47 -10.78
N PRO A 59 6.16 -1.09 -12.07
CA PRO A 59 6.72 0.23 -12.41
C PRO A 59 5.85 1.42 -12.01
N ALA A 60 4.57 1.22 -11.65
CA ALA A 60 3.71 2.27 -11.14
C ALA A 60 3.83 2.47 -9.62
N ILE A 61 4.55 1.61 -8.91
CA ILE A 61 4.71 1.72 -7.46
C ILE A 61 5.98 2.48 -7.12
N ASP A 62 5.87 3.47 -6.25
CA ASP A 62 7.02 4.22 -5.75
C ASP A 62 7.64 3.49 -4.54
N SER A 63 8.96 3.29 -4.60
CA SER A 63 9.77 2.72 -3.53
C SER A 63 10.88 3.71 -3.13
N PRO A 64 11.08 4.02 -1.84
CA PRO A 64 10.44 3.40 -0.67
C PRO A 64 9.02 3.93 -0.40
N ALA A 65 8.21 3.09 0.26
CA ALA A 65 6.91 3.43 0.83
C ALA A 65 6.99 3.67 2.35
N SER A 66 5.87 3.95 3.01
CA SER A 66 5.81 4.14 4.46
C SER A 66 4.80 3.24 5.15
N VAL A 67 5.22 2.59 6.24
CA VAL A 67 4.32 1.92 7.19
C VAL A 67 4.23 2.76 8.45
N THR A 68 3.04 3.18 8.83
CA THR A 68 2.81 3.92 10.08
C THR A 68 2.15 3.02 11.11
N VAL A 69 2.80 2.85 12.27
CA VAL A 69 2.28 2.11 13.41
C VAL A 69 1.75 3.09 14.46
N ALA A 70 0.47 3.01 14.78
CA ALA A 70 -0.15 3.86 15.80
C ALA A 70 -1.23 3.08 16.55
N SER A 71 -1.17 3.08 17.88
CA SER A 71 -2.20 2.48 18.75
C SER A 71 -2.53 1.02 18.40
N GLY A 72 -1.53 0.21 18.01
CA GLY A 72 -1.73 -1.18 17.60
C GLY A 72 -2.35 -1.35 16.21
N VAL A 73 -2.37 -0.31 15.39
CA VAL A 73 -2.80 -0.34 13.99
C VAL A 73 -1.61 -0.03 13.09
N ALA A 74 -1.40 -0.85 12.07
CA ALA A 74 -0.41 -0.61 11.04
C ALA A 74 -1.09 -0.22 9.71
N THR A 75 -0.65 0.89 9.11
CA THR A 75 -1.18 1.39 7.83
C THR A 75 -0.04 1.56 6.83
N MET A 76 -0.32 1.22 5.57
CA MET A 76 0.58 1.43 4.44
C MET A 76 0.21 2.75 3.77
N THR A 77 1.21 3.56 3.44
CA THR A 77 1.12 4.66 2.46
C THR A 77 1.99 4.28 1.27
N LEU A 78 1.33 3.91 0.17
CA LEU A 78 1.96 3.47 -1.07
C LEU A 78 1.89 4.58 -2.10
N GLY A 79 3.03 5.20 -2.41
CA GLY A 79 3.12 6.15 -3.51
C GLY A 79 2.98 5.44 -4.85
N VAL A 80 2.37 6.12 -5.82
CA VAL A 80 2.22 5.60 -7.17
C VAL A 80 2.51 6.69 -8.20
N SER A 81 3.05 6.26 -9.34
CA SER A 81 3.36 7.11 -10.47
C SER A 81 2.75 6.55 -11.75
N PRO A 82 2.36 7.39 -12.73
CA PRO A 82 2.04 6.91 -14.07
C PRO A 82 3.21 6.15 -14.69
N MET A 83 2.90 5.11 -15.45
CA MET A 83 3.84 4.23 -16.10
C MET A 83 3.59 4.17 -17.62
N THR A 84 4.66 3.93 -18.37
CA THR A 84 4.61 3.82 -19.83
C THR A 84 4.89 2.38 -20.27
N PHE A 85 3.99 1.82 -21.07
CA PHE A 85 4.12 0.51 -21.70
C PHE A 85 4.17 0.67 -23.22
N GLY A 86 5.39 0.70 -23.77
CA GLY A 86 5.57 0.97 -25.19
C GLY A 86 5.10 2.38 -25.55
N GLU A 87 4.04 2.49 -26.35
CA GLU A 87 3.44 3.77 -26.75
C GLU A 87 2.31 4.23 -25.81
N TYR A 88 1.88 3.36 -24.89
CA TYR A 88 0.75 3.60 -24.01
C TYR A 88 1.18 4.16 -22.65
N THR A 89 0.46 5.14 -22.13
CA THR A 89 0.60 5.60 -20.73
C THR A 89 -0.59 5.13 -19.91
N GLY A 90 -0.32 4.62 -18.72
CA GLY A 90 -1.34 4.22 -17.77
C GLY A 90 -0.96 4.53 -16.33
N TYR A 91 -1.91 4.36 -15.43
CA TYR A 91 -1.72 4.59 -14.00
C TYR A 91 -2.57 3.61 -13.19
N LEU A 92 -2.20 3.42 -11.92
CA LEU A 92 -2.99 2.61 -10.99
C LEU A 92 -4.26 3.39 -10.63
N GLU A 93 -5.41 2.96 -11.14
CA GLU A 93 -6.70 3.63 -10.90
C GLU A 93 -7.31 3.20 -9.57
N LYS A 94 -7.19 1.92 -9.24
CA LYS A 94 -7.79 1.34 -8.03
C LYS A 94 -6.82 0.36 -7.38
N LEU A 95 -6.77 0.38 -6.05
CA LEU A 95 -6.13 -0.62 -5.22
C LEU A 95 -7.13 -1.15 -4.20
N GLU A 96 -7.18 -2.46 -4.07
CA GLU A 96 -7.96 -3.16 -3.05
C GLU A 96 -7.04 -4.13 -2.31
N TYR A 97 -7.15 -4.18 -0.99
CA TYR A 97 -6.39 -5.12 -0.17
C TYR A 97 -7.25 -6.32 0.20
N TYR A 98 -6.62 -7.46 0.46
CA TYR A 98 -7.32 -8.64 0.99
C TYR A 98 -7.47 -8.54 2.51
N ASP A 99 -8.70 -8.66 3.00
CA ASP A 99 -9.05 -8.53 4.42
C ASP A 99 -9.14 -9.86 5.20
N GLY A 100 -9.06 -11.00 4.52
CA GLY A 100 -9.30 -12.34 5.11
C GLY A 100 -10.40 -13.11 4.43
N GLY A 101 -11.36 -12.44 3.80
CA GLY A 101 -12.42 -13.05 3.03
C GLY A 101 -12.50 -12.55 1.59
N VAL A 102 -12.30 -11.25 1.38
CA VAL A 102 -12.52 -10.59 0.09
C VAL A 102 -11.46 -9.50 -0.15
N TYR A 103 -11.33 -9.09 -1.41
CA TYR A 103 -10.62 -7.88 -1.74
C TYR A 103 -11.57 -6.68 -1.60
N THR A 104 -11.15 -5.65 -0.88
CA THR A 104 -11.98 -4.49 -0.55
C THR A 104 -11.20 -3.18 -0.66
N ASP A 105 -11.92 -2.11 -0.98
CA ASP A 105 -11.47 -0.71 -0.97
C ASP A 105 -12.14 0.12 0.13
N GLU A 106 -12.92 -0.50 1.03
CA GLU A 106 -13.72 0.23 2.04
C GLU A 106 -12.88 1.18 2.91
N ASP A 107 -11.68 0.75 3.30
CA ASP A 107 -10.74 1.57 4.07
C ASP A 107 -9.51 2.00 3.24
N VAL A 108 -9.63 2.00 1.91
CA VAL A 108 -8.59 2.55 1.05
C VAL A 108 -8.86 4.02 0.82
N VAL A 109 -7.89 4.85 1.16
CA VAL A 109 -7.93 6.27 0.81
C VAL A 109 -7.00 6.55 -0.35
N VAL A 110 -7.62 7.09 -1.40
CA VAL A 110 -6.94 7.59 -2.58
C VAL A 110 -6.50 9.02 -2.31
N VAL A 111 -5.22 9.29 -2.52
CA VAL A 111 -4.65 10.62 -2.44
C VAL A 111 -4.35 11.11 -3.84
N ASP A 112 -4.86 12.30 -4.17
CA ASP A 112 -4.64 13.02 -5.42
C ASP A 112 -4.32 14.48 -5.03
N TYR A 113 -3.06 14.88 -5.22
CA TYR A 113 -2.55 16.21 -4.87
C TYR A 113 -2.76 17.24 -5.99
N ASP A 114 -2.85 16.77 -7.22
CA ASP A 114 -2.90 17.62 -8.41
C ASP A 114 -4.35 17.82 -8.92
N LEU A 115 -5.32 17.11 -8.32
CA LEU A 115 -6.76 17.14 -8.57
C LEU A 115 -7.13 16.81 -10.01
N ASP A 116 -6.38 15.88 -10.61
CA ASP A 116 -6.54 15.42 -11.99
C ASP A 116 -7.21 14.04 -12.09
N GLU A 117 -7.70 13.51 -10.97
CA GLU A 117 -8.31 12.18 -10.85
C GLU A 117 -7.32 11.04 -11.15
N VAL A 118 -6.01 11.32 -11.02
CA VAL A 118 -4.93 10.34 -11.05
C VAL A 118 -4.40 10.16 -9.62
N PRO A 119 -4.46 8.94 -9.06
CA PRO A 119 -3.89 8.68 -7.75
C PRO A 119 -2.38 8.97 -7.70
N ASP A 120 -1.96 9.71 -6.67
CA ASP A 120 -0.56 9.88 -6.27
C ASP A 120 -0.16 8.88 -5.16
N ALA A 121 -1.13 8.45 -4.35
CA ALA A 121 -0.90 7.45 -3.33
C ALA A 121 -2.18 6.72 -2.92
N PHE A 122 -2.00 5.51 -2.37
CA PHE A 122 -3.02 4.75 -1.66
C PHE A 122 -2.62 4.57 -0.20
N ILE A 123 -3.55 4.89 0.70
CA ILE A 123 -3.41 4.63 2.13
C ILE A 123 -4.38 3.52 2.50
N PHE A 124 -3.91 2.43 3.08
CA PHE A 124 -4.74 1.26 3.40
C PHE A 124 -4.18 0.52 4.62
N PRO A 125 -4.99 -0.31 5.31
CA PRO A 125 -4.55 -1.00 6.50
C PRO A 125 -3.71 -2.23 6.14
N ILE A 126 -2.68 -2.51 6.95
CA ILE A 126 -2.00 -3.80 6.90
C ILE A 126 -2.83 -4.77 7.74
N THR A 127 -3.30 -5.85 7.13
CA THR A 127 -4.27 -6.77 7.75
C THR A 127 -3.61 -7.92 8.48
N ASP A 128 -4.36 -8.63 9.32
CA ASP A 128 -3.88 -9.85 10.00
C ASP A 128 -3.58 -11.01 9.05
N GLU A 129 -4.02 -10.92 7.80
CA GLU A 129 -3.70 -11.86 6.72
C GLU A 129 -2.34 -11.60 6.06
N THR A 130 -1.71 -10.48 6.42
CA THR A 130 -0.37 -10.17 5.93
C THR A 130 0.62 -11.19 6.47
N ALA A 131 1.29 -11.90 5.58
CA ALA A 131 2.30 -12.86 5.99
C ALA A 131 3.59 -12.14 6.40
N ILE A 132 3.80 -11.98 7.70
CA ILE A 132 5.01 -11.36 8.26
C ILE A 132 6.18 -12.34 8.26
N THR A 133 7.36 -11.85 7.85
CA THR A 133 8.63 -12.58 7.89
C THR A 133 9.50 -12.00 9.00
N THR A 134 9.96 -12.86 9.91
CA THR A 134 10.86 -12.48 11.01
C THR A 134 12.18 -13.23 10.93
N GLY A 135 13.29 -12.56 11.28
CA GLY A 135 14.62 -13.16 11.37
C GLY A 135 15.36 -12.64 12.61
N GLY A 136 15.90 -13.54 13.43
CA GLY A 136 16.65 -13.16 14.63
C GLY A 136 15.84 -12.36 15.66
N GLY A 137 14.50 -12.49 15.68
CA GLY A 137 13.60 -11.74 16.56
C GLY A 137 13.18 -10.36 16.03
N ALA A 138 13.62 -9.96 14.84
CA ALA A 138 13.20 -8.73 14.16
C ALA A 138 12.23 -9.02 13.01
N VAL A 139 11.35 -8.07 12.70
CA VAL A 139 10.57 -8.07 11.46
C VAL A 139 11.50 -7.69 10.31
N ILE A 140 11.53 -8.51 9.25
CA ILE A 140 12.41 -8.31 8.09
C ILE A 140 11.65 -8.22 6.77
N GLY A 141 10.35 -8.54 6.77
CA GLY A 141 9.53 -8.42 5.58
C GLY A 141 8.07 -8.78 5.82
N ALA A 142 7.24 -8.52 4.82
CA ALA A 142 5.85 -8.91 4.82
C ALA A 142 5.32 -9.11 3.39
N TRP A 143 4.25 -9.90 3.25
CA TRP A 143 3.51 -10.06 2.00
C TRP A 143 2.03 -9.78 2.23
N GLN A 144 1.54 -8.69 1.64
CA GLN A 144 0.13 -8.31 1.64
C GLN A 144 -0.47 -8.65 0.27
N LYS A 145 -1.58 -9.40 0.25
CA LYS A 145 -2.32 -9.64 -0.99
C LYS A 145 -3.10 -8.38 -1.37
N VAL A 146 -3.05 -8.02 -2.64
CA VAL A 146 -3.79 -6.87 -3.20
C VAL A 146 -4.38 -7.25 -4.55
N GLN A 147 -5.32 -6.48 -5.03
CA GLN A 147 -5.68 -6.45 -6.44
C GLN A 147 -5.70 -5.00 -6.92
N VAL A 148 -5.38 -4.84 -8.20
CA VAL A 148 -5.19 -3.52 -8.79
C VAL A 148 -5.94 -3.42 -10.09
N THR A 149 -6.45 -2.22 -10.37
CA THR A 149 -7.00 -1.84 -11.67
C THR A 149 -6.10 -0.77 -12.26
N VAL A 150 -5.67 -0.97 -13.50
CA VAL A 150 -4.84 -0.01 -14.23
C VAL A 150 -5.69 0.65 -15.29
N LYS A 151 -5.63 1.98 -15.40
CA LYS A 151 -6.25 2.71 -16.52
C LYS A 151 -5.20 3.00 -17.57
N VAL A 152 -5.53 2.77 -18.84
CA VAL A 152 -4.69 3.03 -20.00
C VAL A 152 -5.53 3.72 -21.06
N GLU A 153 -5.08 4.87 -21.57
CA GLU A 153 -5.77 5.64 -22.62
C GLU A 153 -7.29 5.84 -22.37
N GLY A 154 -7.67 6.10 -21.12
CA GLY A 154 -9.07 6.32 -20.74
C GLY A 154 -9.92 5.06 -20.59
N SER A 155 -9.35 3.86 -20.74
CA SER A 155 -10.02 2.58 -20.48
C SER A 155 -9.40 1.85 -19.29
N SER A 156 -10.25 1.30 -18.42
CA SER A 156 -9.79 0.44 -17.32
C SER A 156 -9.49 -0.96 -17.82
N MET A 157 -8.29 -1.46 -17.49
CA MET A 157 -7.89 -2.84 -17.70
C MET A 157 -8.65 -3.78 -16.76
N PRO A 158 -8.72 -5.08 -17.06
CA PRO A 158 -9.25 -6.06 -16.12
C PRO A 158 -8.52 -6.01 -14.77
N VAL A 159 -9.28 -6.20 -13.69
CA VAL A 159 -8.72 -6.33 -12.32
C VAL A 159 -7.67 -7.44 -12.30
N SER A 160 -6.51 -7.15 -11.72
CA SER A 160 -5.40 -8.09 -11.60
C SER A 160 -5.02 -8.30 -10.15
N GLN A 161 -5.00 -9.55 -9.71
CA GLN A 161 -4.49 -9.90 -8.38
C GLN A 161 -2.96 -9.84 -8.36
N ALA A 162 -2.42 -9.37 -7.24
CA ALA A 162 -1.00 -9.21 -7.01
C ALA A 162 -0.65 -9.42 -5.53
N ARG A 163 0.65 -9.40 -5.22
CA ARG A 163 1.17 -9.42 -3.86
C ARG A 163 2.14 -8.27 -3.68
N LEU A 164 1.89 -7.43 -2.70
CA LEU A 164 2.80 -6.38 -2.29
C LEU A 164 3.84 -6.98 -1.34
N LYS A 165 5.09 -6.97 -1.77
CA LYS A 165 6.24 -7.31 -0.92
C LYS A 165 6.64 -6.07 -0.15
N ILE A 166 6.80 -6.19 1.16
CA ILE A 166 7.23 -5.11 2.05
C ILE A 166 8.54 -5.56 2.70
N MET A 167 9.55 -4.70 2.71
CA MET A 167 10.90 -4.99 3.21
C MET A 167 11.25 -3.97 4.29
N PHE A 168 11.44 -4.46 5.52
CA PHE A 168 11.69 -3.67 6.73
C PHE A 168 13.19 -3.57 7.04
#